data_AF-M2Y7C9-F1
#
_entry.id   AF-M2Y7C9-F1
#
_cell.length_a   1.000
_cell.length_b   1.000
_cell.length_c   1.000
_cell.angle_alpha   90.00
_cell.angle_beta   90.00
_cell.angle_gamma   90.00
#
_symmetry.space_group_name_H-M   'P 1'
#
loop_
_entity.id
_entity.type
_entity.pdbx_description
1 polymer ?
#
loop_
_entity_poly.entity_id
_entity_poly.type
_entity_poly.pdbx_seq_one_letter_code
_entity_poly.pdbx_strand_id
1 'polypeptide(L)'
;MPIRTNRGRTAVYRRLWGWPLRSPRHLIGTLVILAVLLTALGIMLPKAIGKPGQTAGGPGASATATSRSGVAAPVTVTSTLPPRLTTQPPPSSAPPDQDGVRVAKEWVTAWANHPDGTTTEQWLNGLRPYTTEEYWSTDLKTVDPANITATRVSGEPQVASSVTGSMDVDVPTDGPKVRVTVVKTNPGWRVTKFTQAG
;
A
#
# COMPACT_ATOMS: atom_id res chain seq x y z
N MET A 1 -2.95 -42.05 -3.49
CA MET A 1 -2.41 -40.71 -3.81
C MET A 1 -3.45 -39.65 -3.46
N PRO A 2 -3.20 -38.72 -2.51
CA PRO A 2 -4.17 -37.68 -2.18
C PRO A 2 -3.90 -36.38 -2.96
N ILE A 3 -4.96 -35.85 -3.57
CA ILE A 3 -4.97 -34.55 -4.27
C ILE A 3 -5.00 -33.43 -3.23
N ARG A 4 -4.03 -32.51 -3.30
CA ARG A 4 -3.95 -31.33 -2.44
C ARG A 4 -4.90 -30.26 -2.99
N THR A 5 -6.13 -30.21 -2.47
CA THR A 5 -7.11 -29.22 -2.91
C THR A 5 -6.73 -27.84 -2.36
N ASN A 6 -6.40 -26.91 -3.27
CA ASN A 6 -6.13 -25.49 -2.99
C ASN A 6 -7.43 -24.78 -2.57
N ARG A 7 -7.79 -24.80 -1.28
CA ARG A 7 -8.94 -24.03 -0.74
C ARG A 7 -8.56 -22.68 -0.11
N GLY A 8 -7.36 -22.16 -0.36
CA GLY A 8 -6.83 -20.98 0.33
C GLY A 8 -6.95 -19.63 -0.39
N ARG A 9 -7.42 -19.57 -1.64
CA ARG A 9 -7.26 -18.36 -2.48
C ARG A 9 -8.50 -17.45 -2.63
N THR A 10 -9.62 -17.77 -1.99
CA THR A 10 -10.85 -16.95 -2.07
C THR A 10 -11.09 -16.07 -0.84
N ALA A 11 -10.32 -16.22 0.25
CA ALA A 11 -10.50 -15.44 1.47
C ALA A 11 -9.93 -14.00 1.38
N VAL A 12 -8.98 -13.76 0.48
CA VAL A 12 -8.27 -12.46 0.39
C VAL A 12 -9.13 -11.38 -0.27
N TYR A 13 -10.00 -11.74 -1.23
CA TYR A 13 -10.86 -10.76 -1.91
C TYR A 13 -12.07 -10.31 -1.08
N ARG A 14 -12.53 -11.13 -0.12
CA ARG A 14 -13.75 -10.82 0.65
C ARG A 14 -13.54 -9.74 1.73
N ARG A 15 -12.28 -9.46 2.10
CA ARG A 15 -11.95 -8.53 3.20
C ARG A 15 -11.65 -7.09 2.76
N LEU A 16 -11.38 -6.87 1.47
CA LEU A 16 -11.18 -5.54 0.89
C LEU A 16 -12.46 -4.92 0.31
N TRP A 17 -13.51 -5.73 0.07
CA TRP A 17 -14.80 -5.27 -0.48
C TRP A 17 -15.97 -5.34 0.51
N GLY A 18 -15.75 -5.77 1.75
CA GLY A 18 -16.79 -5.81 2.78
C GLY A 18 -17.10 -4.45 3.44
N TRP A 19 -16.26 -3.46 3.18
CA TRP A 19 -16.32 -2.12 3.78
C TRP A 19 -17.57 -1.30 3.36
N PRO A 20 -18.01 -1.28 2.08
CA PRO A 20 -19.24 -0.55 1.72
C PRO A 20 -20.56 -1.25 2.13
N LEU A 21 -20.54 -2.56 2.43
CA LEU A 21 -21.76 -3.33 2.74
C LEU A 21 -22.03 -3.55 4.24
N ARG A 22 -21.12 -3.13 5.13
CA ARG A 22 -21.24 -3.36 6.59
C ARG A 22 -21.84 -2.20 7.40
N SER A 23 -22.12 -1.05 6.78
CA SER A 23 -22.72 0.10 7.46
C SER A 23 -23.86 0.70 6.63
N PRO A 24 -25.12 0.62 7.09
CA PRO A 24 -26.27 1.22 6.42
C PRO A 24 -26.10 2.72 6.16
N ARG A 25 -25.35 3.42 7.01
CA ARG A 25 -25.11 4.88 6.90
C ARG A 25 -24.09 5.23 5.81
N HIS A 26 -23.03 4.45 5.65
CA HIS A 26 -22.02 4.70 4.61
C HIS A 26 -22.52 4.29 3.21
N LEU A 27 -23.46 3.33 3.13
CA LEU A 27 -24.16 3.00 1.88
C LEU A 27 -25.04 4.17 1.42
N ILE A 28 -25.81 4.79 2.32
CA ILE A 28 -26.64 5.96 1.97
C ILE A 28 -25.75 7.14 1.54
N GLY A 29 -24.65 7.41 2.25
CA GLY A 29 -23.70 8.47 1.87
C GLY A 29 -23.07 8.27 0.50
N THR A 30 -22.59 7.07 0.19
CA THR A 30 -22.01 6.75 -1.13
C THR A 30 -23.04 6.80 -2.25
N LEU A 31 -24.27 6.34 -2.01
CA LEU A 31 -25.36 6.43 -2.98
C LEU A 31 -25.76 7.88 -3.28
N VAL A 32 -25.80 8.74 -2.26
CA VAL A 32 -26.10 10.18 -2.42
C VAL A 32 -24.97 10.89 -3.18
N ILE A 33 -23.70 10.62 -2.84
CA ILE A 33 -22.56 11.20 -3.56
C ILE A 33 -22.55 10.77 -5.03
N LEU A 34 -22.81 9.48 -5.31
CA LEU A 34 -22.89 8.96 -6.67
C LEU A 34 -24.05 9.59 -7.44
N ALA A 35 -25.22 9.75 -6.82
CA ALA A 35 -26.37 10.41 -7.43
C ALA A 35 -26.07 11.89 -7.74
N VAL A 36 -25.43 12.62 -6.81
CA VAL A 36 -25.00 14.01 -7.03
C VAL A 36 -23.99 14.11 -8.16
N LEU A 37 -23.02 13.20 -8.24
CA LEU A 37 -22.05 13.17 -9.34
C LEU A 37 -22.72 12.91 -10.70
N LEU A 38 -23.61 11.93 -10.78
CA LEU A 38 -24.35 11.62 -12.02
C LEU A 38 -25.25 12.78 -12.44
N THR A 39 -25.85 13.48 -11.48
CA THR A 39 -26.69 14.65 -11.75
C THR A 39 -25.84 15.84 -12.20
N ALA A 40 -24.68 16.08 -11.58
CA ALA A 40 -23.73 17.11 -11.98
C ALA A 40 -23.16 16.86 -13.39
N LEU A 41 -22.79 15.62 -13.71
CA LEU A 41 -22.35 15.24 -15.05
C LEU A 41 -23.49 15.37 -16.08
N GLY A 42 -24.72 15.01 -15.72
CA GLY A 42 -25.89 15.13 -16.59
C GLY A 42 -26.27 16.59 -16.90
N ILE A 43 -26.10 17.50 -15.95
CA ILE A 43 -26.39 18.93 -16.11
C ILE A 43 -25.27 19.65 -16.89
N MET A 44 -24.03 19.17 -16.82
CA MET A 44 -22.88 19.81 -17.48
C MET A 44 -22.69 19.39 -18.95
N LEU A 45 -23.51 18.44 -19.45
CA LEU A 45 -23.38 17.90 -20.81
C LEU A 45 -24.20 18.53 -21.96
N PRO A 46 -24.90 19.68 -21.86
CA PRO A 46 -25.50 20.25 -23.05
C PRO A 46 -24.55 21.29 -23.67
N LYS A 47 -23.37 20.88 -24.16
CA LYS A 47 -22.60 21.58 -25.23
C LYS A 47 -21.37 20.76 -25.66
N ALA A 48 -21.56 19.75 -26.50
CA ALA A 48 -20.61 19.33 -27.54
C ALA A 48 -21.15 18.08 -28.29
N ILE A 49 -22.24 18.24 -29.04
CA ILE A 49 -22.62 17.25 -30.05
C ILE A 49 -22.08 17.75 -31.38
N GLY A 50 -21.00 17.12 -31.84
CA GLY A 50 -20.35 17.36 -33.12
C GLY A 50 -19.74 16.06 -33.67
N LYS A 51 -20.63 15.23 -34.24
CA LYS A 51 -20.50 14.15 -35.26
C LYS A 51 -19.26 13.21 -35.31
N PRO A 52 -19.50 11.89 -35.49
CA PRO A 52 -18.46 10.89 -35.82
C PRO A 52 -18.15 10.89 -37.33
N GLY A 53 -16.85 10.86 -37.67
CA GLY A 53 -16.36 10.75 -39.04
C GLY A 53 -15.56 9.45 -39.22
N GLN A 54 -16.17 8.52 -39.94
CA GLN A 54 -15.69 7.20 -40.35
C GLN A 54 -15.06 7.30 -41.75
N THR A 55 -13.93 6.63 -42.00
CA THR A 55 -13.44 6.03 -43.29
C THR A 55 -11.91 5.84 -43.20
N ALA A 56 -11.22 4.94 -43.91
CA ALA A 56 -11.42 3.64 -44.55
C ALA A 56 -10.19 3.44 -45.47
N GLY A 57 -9.66 2.21 -45.58
CA GLY A 57 -8.75 1.78 -46.66
C GLY A 57 -7.31 2.32 -46.55
N GLY A 58 -6.25 1.60 -46.89
CA GLY A 58 -6.08 0.50 -47.82
C GLY A 58 -4.61 0.51 -48.30
N PRO A 59 -4.18 -0.51 -49.06
CA PRO A 59 -2.85 -1.13 -48.97
C PRO A 59 -1.82 -0.59 -49.99
N GLY A 60 -0.53 -0.93 -49.80
CA GLY A 60 0.49 -0.72 -50.83
C GLY A 60 1.87 -1.26 -50.45
N ALA A 61 2.28 -2.31 -51.14
CA ALA A 61 3.51 -3.08 -50.92
C ALA A 61 4.73 -2.56 -51.70
N SER A 62 5.88 -3.14 -51.33
CA SER A 62 7.09 -3.37 -52.15
C SER A 62 8.04 -2.19 -52.36
N ALA A 63 9.34 -2.35 -52.56
CA ALA A 63 10.39 -3.32 -52.19
C ALA A 63 11.65 -2.73 -52.85
N THR A 64 12.80 -2.67 -52.17
CA THR A 64 14.10 -2.70 -52.86
C THR A 64 15.09 -3.49 -52.03
N ALA A 65 15.47 -4.63 -52.59
CA ALA A 65 16.54 -5.49 -52.14
C ALA A 65 17.90 -4.86 -52.45
N THR A 66 18.86 -5.00 -51.53
CA THR A 66 20.28 -4.99 -51.89
C THR A 66 20.93 -6.22 -51.27
N SER A 67 21.29 -7.15 -52.13
CA SER A 67 22.04 -8.36 -51.83
C SER A 67 23.44 -8.04 -51.34
N ARG A 68 23.88 -8.70 -50.26
CA ARG A 68 25.30 -8.94 -50.00
C ARG A 68 25.47 -10.31 -49.37
N SER A 69 25.89 -11.28 -50.18
CA SER A 69 26.44 -12.56 -49.72
C SER A 69 27.81 -12.30 -49.11
N GLY A 70 28.08 -12.88 -47.93
CA GLY A 70 29.41 -12.87 -47.36
C GLY A 70 29.49 -13.41 -45.94
N VAL A 71 29.81 -14.71 -45.84
CA VAL A 71 30.48 -15.40 -44.72
C VAL A 71 29.64 -15.67 -43.46
N ALA A 72 29.35 -16.95 -43.26
CA ALA A 72 28.87 -17.50 -42.00
C ALA A 72 29.92 -17.30 -40.90
N ALA A 73 29.61 -16.48 -39.90
CA ALA A 73 30.34 -16.46 -38.64
C ALA A 73 29.90 -17.67 -37.79
N PRO A 74 30.83 -18.37 -37.11
CA PRO A 74 30.45 -19.40 -36.15
C PRO A 74 29.62 -18.76 -35.04
N VAL A 75 28.41 -19.28 -34.81
CA VAL A 75 27.61 -18.91 -33.65
C VAL A 75 28.33 -19.42 -32.41
N THR A 76 28.96 -18.52 -31.66
CA THR A 76 29.42 -18.83 -30.30
C THR A 76 28.17 -19.14 -29.49
N VAL A 77 28.00 -20.40 -29.11
CA VAL A 77 26.96 -20.81 -28.17
C VAL A 77 27.30 -20.17 -26.84
N THR A 78 26.73 -19.00 -26.55
CA THR A 78 26.81 -18.40 -25.22
C THR A 78 26.09 -19.36 -24.28
N SER A 79 26.86 -20.17 -23.55
CA SER A 79 26.37 -21.00 -22.46
C SER A 79 25.59 -20.09 -21.52
N THR A 80 24.26 -20.22 -21.55
CA THR A 80 23.36 -19.47 -20.69
C THR A 80 23.51 -20.07 -19.30
N LEU A 81 24.43 -19.51 -18.51
CA LEU A 81 24.57 -19.89 -17.10
C LEU A 81 23.17 -19.75 -16.45
N PRO A 82 22.67 -20.79 -15.75
CA PRO A 82 21.39 -20.69 -15.07
C PRO A 82 21.47 -19.53 -14.07
N PRO A 83 20.40 -18.72 -13.91
CA PRO A 83 20.40 -17.64 -12.93
C PRO A 83 20.65 -18.27 -11.56
N ARG A 84 21.75 -17.87 -10.91
CA ARG A 84 22.03 -18.28 -9.53
C ARG A 84 21.00 -17.59 -8.64
N LEU A 85 19.94 -18.30 -8.26
CA LEU A 85 19.04 -17.86 -7.21
C LEU A 85 19.82 -17.86 -5.89
N THR A 86 20.40 -16.72 -5.52
CA THR A 86 20.89 -16.51 -4.17
C THR A 86 19.68 -16.52 -3.24
N THR A 87 19.49 -17.62 -2.51
CA THR A 87 18.47 -17.68 -1.46
C THR A 87 19.00 -16.90 -0.28
N GLN A 88 18.44 -15.72 -0.01
CA GLN A 88 18.80 -14.96 1.19
C GLN A 88 18.34 -15.76 2.42
N PRO A 89 19.21 -15.98 3.43
CA PRO A 89 18.79 -16.64 4.66
C PRO A 89 17.67 -15.84 5.33
N PRO A 90 16.72 -16.53 6.02
CA PRO A 90 15.64 -15.86 6.71
C PRO A 90 16.17 -14.92 7.80
N PRO A 91 15.43 -13.85 8.14
CA PRO A 91 15.82 -12.96 9.24
C PRO A 91 15.94 -13.75 10.55
N SER A 92 17.01 -13.49 11.30
CA SER A 92 17.23 -14.11 12.61
C SER A 92 16.34 -13.46 13.67
N SER A 93 15.73 -14.28 14.52
CA SER A 93 15.05 -13.80 15.75
C SER A 93 16.05 -13.04 16.63
N ALA A 94 15.59 -11.98 17.27
CA ALA A 94 16.38 -11.19 18.22
C ALA A 94 15.53 -10.81 19.44
N PRO A 95 16.14 -10.52 20.60
CA PRO A 95 15.43 -9.93 21.72
C PRO A 95 14.83 -8.56 21.35
N PRO A 96 13.62 -8.22 21.83
CA PRO A 96 13.05 -6.90 21.58
C PRO A 96 13.86 -5.76 22.20
N ASP A 97 14.16 -4.74 21.39
CA ASP A 97 14.82 -3.51 21.81
C ASP A 97 13.79 -2.52 22.39
N GLN A 98 13.99 -2.10 23.63
CA GLN A 98 13.04 -1.22 24.34
C GLN A 98 12.91 0.16 23.71
N ASP A 99 13.95 0.65 23.01
CA ASP A 99 13.87 1.92 22.29
C ASP A 99 12.89 1.82 21.10
N GLY A 100 12.84 0.67 20.43
CA GLY A 100 11.89 0.42 19.35
C GLY A 100 10.45 0.36 19.85
N VAL A 101 10.23 -0.28 21.01
CA VAL A 101 8.93 -0.32 21.69
C VAL A 101 8.47 1.08 22.09
N ARG A 102 9.38 1.90 22.63
CA ARG A 102 9.10 3.31 22.97
C ARG A 102 8.70 4.10 21.73
N VAL A 103 9.47 4.02 20.63
CA VAL A 103 9.14 4.72 19.38
C VAL A 103 7.78 4.30 18.84
N ALA A 104 7.43 3.00 18.91
CA ALA A 104 6.10 2.54 18.51
C ALA A 104 4.99 3.19 19.36
N LYS A 105 5.17 3.25 20.70
CA LYS A 105 4.20 3.90 21.61
C LYS A 105 4.05 5.39 21.32
N GLU A 106 5.17 6.11 21.16
CA GLU A 106 5.19 7.54 20.86
C GLU A 106 4.54 7.84 19.51
N TRP A 107 4.86 7.04 18.49
CA TRP A 107 4.24 7.16 17.18
C TRP A 107 2.73 6.95 17.24
N VAL A 108 2.24 5.90 17.94
CA VAL A 108 0.78 5.67 18.09
C VAL A 108 0.11 6.76 18.90
N THR A 109 0.80 7.31 19.90
CA THR A 109 0.30 8.44 20.69
C THR A 109 0.12 9.68 19.81
N ALA A 110 1.12 10.00 18.97
CA ALA A 110 1.02 11.09 18.01
C ALA A 110 -0.03 10.81 16.92
N TRP A 111 -0.14 9.56 16.47
CA TRP A 111 -1.11 9.11 15.48
C TRP A 111 -2.56 9.25 15.97
N ALA A 112 -2.83 8.97 17.25
CA ALA A 112 -4.14 9.12 17.87
C ALA A 112 -4.46 10.57 18.28
N ASN A 113 -3.46 11.46 18.29
CA ASN A 113 -3.64 12.85 18.66
C ASN A 113 -4.05 13.71 17.45
N HIS A 114 -5.35 13.68 17.14
CA HIS A 114 -5.95 14.47 16.06
C HIS A 114 -7.26 15.14 16.52
N PRO A 115 -7.21 16.19 17.35
CA PRO A 115 -8.43 16.91 17.74
C PRO A 115 -9.18 17.45 16.52
N ASP A 116 -10.48 17.68 16.67
CA ASP A 116 -11.33 18.22 15.61
C ASP A 116 -10.73 19.48 14.98
N GLY A 117 -10.67 19.51 13.65
CA GLY A 117 -10.05 20.60 12.89
C GLY A 117 -8.55 20.45 12.64
N THR A 118 -7.91 19.37 13.09
CA THR A 118 -6.53 19.04 12.70
C THR A 118 -6.44 18.75 11.22
N THR A 119 -5.56 19.44 10.50
CA THR A 119 -5.31 19.14 9.08
C THR A 119 -4.40 17.91 8.93
N THR A 120 -4.50 17.24 7.78
CA THR A 120 -3.62 16.10 7.45
C THR A 120 -2.15 16.50 7.54
N GLU A 121 -1.75 17.68 7.07
CA GLU A 121 -0.37 18.16 7.13
C GLU A 121 0.11 18.37 8.58
N GLN A 122 -0.74 18.95 9.43
CA GLN A 122 -0.40 19.16 10.84
C GLN A 122 -0.21 17.82 11.56
N TRP A 123 -1.09 16.86 11.32
CA TRP A 123 -1.00 15.52 11.86
C TRP A 123 0.25 14.78 11.35
N LEU A 124 0.51 14.82 10.04
CA LEU A 124 1.70 14.23 9.44
C LEU A 124 2.99 14.82 10.00
N ASN A 125 3.06 16.12 10.22
CA ASN A 125 4.23 16.77 10.82
C ASN A 125 4.54 16.23 12.22
N GLY A 126 3.51 15.89 13.01
CA GLY A 126 3.66 15.24 14.31
C GLY A 126 4.23 13.82 14.24
N LEU A 127 4.01 13.11 13.13
CA LEU A 127 4.50 11.75 12.92
C LEU A 127 5.92 11.68 12.36
N ARG A 128 6.36 12.73 11.67
CA ARG A 128 7.66 12.81 11.00
C ARG A 128 8.87 12.40 11.85
N PRO A 129 9.04 12.81 13.14
CA PRO A 129 10.23 12.44 13.92
C PRO A 129 10.34 10.93 14.17
N TYR A 130 9.22 10.21 14.15
CA TYR A 130 9.14 8.79 14.47
C TYR A 130 9.01 7.91 13.23
N THR A 131 8.85 8.51 12.05
CA THR A 131 8.56 7.80 10.80
C THR A 131 9.75 7.88 9.85
N THR A 132 9.92 6.84 9.02
CA THR A 132 10.82 6.93 7.86
C THR A 132 10.28 7.93 6.84
N GLU A 133 11.17 8.67 6.16
CA GLU A 133 10.77 9.70 5.19
C GLU A 133 9.99 9.10 3.99
N GLU A 134 10.35 7.89 3.56
CA GLU A 134 9.62 7.16 2.53
C GLU A 134 8.18 6.92 2.95
N TYR A 135 7.96 6.20 4.07
CA TYR A 135 6.62 5.89 4.55
C TYR A 135 5.78 7.13 4.87
N TRP A 136 6.43 8.16 5.40
CA TRP A 136 5.80 9.45 5.69
C TRP A 136 5.28 10.14 4.43
N SER A 137 6.04 10.10 3.34
CA SER A 137 5.74 10.83 2.12
C SER A 137 4.80 10.11 1.15
N THR A 138 4.74 8.78 1.20
CA THR A 138 3.93 7.94 0.28
C THR A 138 2.63 7.48 0.92
N ASP A 139 2.71 6.72 2.01
CA ASP A 139 1.58 5.98 2.55
C ASP A 139 0.76 6.85 3.51
N LEU A 140 1.42 7.57 4.42
CA LEU A 140 0.71 8.35 5.43
C LEU A 140 -0.09 9.52 4.85
N LYS A 141 0.33 10.08 3.70
CA LYS A 141 -0.44 11.14 3.02
C LYS A 141 -1.81 10.70 2.53
N THR A 142 -2.03 9.39 2.39
CA THR A 142 -3.32 8.84 1.97
C THR A 142 -4.29 8.66 3.13
N VAL A 143 -3.80 8.81 4.37
CA VAL A 143 -4.59 8.65 5.59
C VAL A 143 -5.22 9.99 5.94
N ASP A 144 -6.55 10.01 6.03
CA ASP A 144 -7.29 11.14 6.56
C ASP A 144 -7.52 10.94 8.08
N PRO A 145 -6.97 11.82 8.94
CA PRO A 145 -7.06 11.69 10.39
C PRO A 145 -8.52 11.73 10.91
N ALA A 146 -9.46 12.32 10.18
CA ALA A 146 -10.88 12.32 10.57
C ALA A 146 -11.51 10.92 10.56
N ASN A 147 -10.88 9.94 9.88
CA ASN A 147 -11.34 8.54 9.88
C ASN A 147 -10.76 7.71 11.02
N ILE A 148 -9.81 8.26 11.80
CA ILE A 148 -9.22 7.57 12.93
C ILE A 148 -10.16 7.72 14.13
N THR A 149 -10.66 6.61 14.65
CA THR A 149 -11.57 6.62 15.81
C THR A 149 -10.84 6.53 17.15
N ALA A 150 -9.55 6.19 17.13
CA ALA A 150 -8.73 6.09 18.34
C ALA A 150 -8.22 7.47 18.71
N THR A 151 -8.45 7.88 19.96
CA THR A 151 -8.05 9.21 20.46
C THR A 151 -6.89 9.16 21.45
N ARG A 152 -6.60 7.98 22.00
CA ARG A 152 -5.48 7.77 22.93
C ARG A 152 -5.00 6.32 22.97
N VAL A 153 -3.78 6.14 23.44
CA VAL A 153 -3.25 4.83 23.86
C VAL A 153 -3.92 4.42 25.17
N SER A 154 -4.40 3.18 25.25
CA SER A 154 -5.18 2.67 26.40
C SER A 154 -4.44 1.66 27.28
N GLY A 155 -3.22 1.27 26.91
CA GLY A 155 -2.44 0.29 27.64
C GLY A 155 -0.99 0.21 27.19
N GLU A 156 -0.24 -0.74 27.77
CA GLU A 156 1.17 -0.94 27.44
C GLU A 156 1.34 -1.67 26.10
N PRO A 157 2.35 -1.29 25.29
CA PRO A 157 2.68 -1.99 24.06
C PRO A 157 3.08 -3.45 24.31
N GLN A 158 2.78 -4.32 23.36
CA GLN A 158 3.12 -5.74 23.38
C GLN A 158 3.91 -6.08 22.11
N VAL A 159 5.07 -6.72 22.25
CA VAL A 159 5.88 -7.10 21.09
C VAL A 159 5.30 -8.36 20.47
N ALA A 160 4.85 -8.26 19.22
CA ALA A 160 4.28 -9.37 18.47
C ALA A 160 5.37 -10.20 17.76
N SER A 161 6.41 -9.54 17.24
CA SER A 161 7.55 -10.19 16.59
C SER A 161 8.81 -9.33 16.75
N SER A 162 9.99 -9.94 16.84
CA SER A 162 11.26 -9.22 16.85
C SER A 162 12.35 -10.00 16.15
N VAL A 163 13.00 -9.34 15.19
CA VAL A 163 14.13 -9.85 14.43
C VAL A 163 15.25 -8.81 14.45
N THR A 164 16.43 -9.19 14.00
CA THR A 164 17.55 -8.25 13.90
C THR A 164 17.17 -7.04 13.03
N GLY A 165 17.08 -5.87 13.65
CA GLY A 165 16.81 -4.59 12.99
C GLY A 165 15.34 -4.30 12.65
N SER A 166 14.39 -5.15 13.04
CA SER A 166 12.95 -4.90 12.84
C SER A 166 12.10 -5.54 13.94
N MET A 167 10.98 -4.93 14.30
CA MET A 167 10.01 -5.53 15.21
C MET A 167 8.59 -5.06 14.91
N ASP A 168 7.62 -5.92 15.22
CA ASP A 168 6.20 -5.59 15.22
C ASP A 168 5.71 -5.41 16.65
N VAL A 169 5.06 -4.28 16.92
CA VAL A 169 4.57 -3.91 18.24
C VAL A 169 3.08 -3.62 18.17
N ASP A 170 2.30 -4.35 18.96
CA ASP A 170 0.87 -4.11 19.17
C ASP A 170 0.69 -3.05 20.27
N VAL A 171 0.10 -1.92 19.94
CA VAL A 171 -0.22 -0.84 20.87
C VAL A 171 -1.74 -0.78 21.08
N PRO A 172 -2.24 -1.02 22.31
CA PRO A 172 -3.65 -0.86 22.64
C PRO A 172 -4.07 0.62 22.55
N THR A 173 -5.22 0.88 21.94
CA THR A 173 -5.85 2.22 21.92
C THR A 173 -7.24 2.15 22.53
N ASP A 174 -7.89 3.28 22.73
CA ASP A 174 -9.30 3.35 23.13
C ASP A 174 -10.27 3.00 21.98
N GLY A 175 -9.74 2.76 20.78
CA GLY A 175 -10.44 2.17 19.64
C GLY A 175 -9.76 0.87 19.19
N PRO A 176 -9.48 0.70 17.89
CA PRO A 176 -8.80 -0.49 17.40
C PRO A 176 -7.34 -0.55 17.87
N LYS A 177 -6.89 -1.75 18.31
CA LYS A 177 -5.47 -2.01 18.58
C LYS A 177 -4.65 -1.78 17.29
N VAL A 178 -3.52 -1.11 17.40
CA VAL A 178 -2.66 -0.76 16.25
C VAL A 178 -1.39 -1.61 16.31
N ARG A 179 -1.06 -2.30 15.22
CA ARG A 179 0.24 -2.96 15.04
C ARG A 179 1.16 -2.06 14.23
N VAL A 180 2.31 -1.74 14.80
CA VAL A 180 3.33 -0.89 14.18
C VAL A 180 4.58 -1.71 13.92
N THR A 181 5.11 -1.61 12.70
CA THR A 181 6.43 -2.15 12.35
C THR A 181 7.46 -1.03 12.47
N VAL A 182 8.47 -1.24 13.30
CA VAL A 182 9.61 -0.33 13.44
C VAL A 182 10.88 -1.01 12.93
N VAL A 183 11.76 -0.23 12.30
CA VAL A 183 13.06 -0.68 11.82
C VAL A 183 14.18 0.16 12.43
N LYS A 184 15.34 -0.46 12.66
CA LYS A 184 16.53 0.22 13.16
C LYS A 184 17.23 0.95 12.02
N THR A 185 17.31 2.26 12.10
CA THR A 185 18.00 3.14 11.15
C THR A 185 19.21 3.81 11.81
N ASN A 186 20.04 4.51 11.04
CA ASN A 186 21.17 5.30 11.57
C ASN A 186 20.76 6.25 12.71
N PRO A 187 19.67 7.07 12.59
CA PRO A 187 19.19 7.94 13.66
C PRO A 187 18.33 7.22 14.73
N GLY A 188 18.29 5.89 14.75
CA GLY A 188 17.52 5.08 15.71
C GLY A 188 16.31 4.39 15.10
N TRP A 189 15.38 3.94 15.94
CA TRP A 189 14.19 3.23 15.48
C TRP A 189 13.20 4.17 14.78
N ARG A 190 12.59 3.71 13.68
CA ARG A 190 11.60 4.46 12.90
C ARG A 190 10.48 3.55 12.42
N VAL A 191 9.26 4.08 12.34
CA VAL A 191 8.09 3.41 11.80
C VAL A 191 8.15 3.37 10.27
N THR A 192 7.89 2.19 9.73
CA THR A 192 7.79 1.93 8.28
C THR A 192 6.43 1.42 7.86
N LYS A 193 5.60 1.02 8.82
CA LYS A 193 4.27 0.48 8.56
C LYS A 193 3.40 0.53 9.80
N PHE A 194 2.11 0.78 9.64
CA PHE A 194 1.10 0.45 10.63
C PHE A 194 -0.07 -0.31 10.02
N THR A 195 -0.75 -1.11 10.83
CA THR A 195 -1.98 -1.82 10.48
C THR A 195 -2.89 -1.92 11.69
N GLN A 196 -4.18 -2.13 11.49
CA GLN A 196 -5.05 -2.54 12.59
C GLN A 196 -4.71 -3.97 13.02
N ALA A 197 -4.49 -4.17 14.31
CA ALA A 197 -4.23 -5.47 14.89
C ALA A 197 -5.56 -6.21 15.15
N GLY A 198 -5.57 -7.51 14.83
CA GLY A 198 -6.73 -8.41 14.97
C GLY A 198 -6.77 -9.14 16.30
#